data_AF-A0A356NMP9-F1
#
_entry.id   AF-A0A356NMP9-F1
#
_cell.length_a   1.000
_cell.length_b   1.000
_cell.length_c   1.000
_cell.angle_alpha   90.00
_cell.angle_beta   90.00
_cell.angle_gamma   90.00
#
_symmetry.space_group_name_H-M   'P 1'
#
loop_
_entity.id
_entity.type
_entity.pdbx_description
1 polymer ?
#
loop_
_entity_poly.entity_id
_entity_poly.type
_entity_poly.pdbx_seq_one_letter_code
_entity_poly.pdbx_strand_id
1 'polypeptide(L)'
;MSSETSNTSEPKLDLAKWAKLPNQLILGGGILLLIGLLFPGWRDQFYYSYLTGFMFFLSLTLGSLFLVLLHHLFDAYWLVPVRRFLEHIACLAPTMGLLFLPILVFSSKIYPWMSIDPNTDHALHVKVALFNKPAFWITSILLFVIWWWLSNSLRKHSLAQDETGAASHTHALRKLAAPGVIIFAFTLTLGVIFWMKSLEHQWFSTMYGVYYFAASVWVTLATTYVLTAILQRTGHLAPVVTNNTYKDTGTLFFAFTVFYAYIHFSQYFLIWNAAIPEETFWYVKRENGIWKSLGYLIIFGHFFVPFLAMLRIDV
;
A
#
# COMPACT_ATOMS: atom_id res chain seq x y z
N MET A 1 -30.33 -14.24 26.02
CA MET A 1 -29.60 -15.35 25.37
C MET A 1 -28.16 -15.26 25.81
N SER A 2 -27.78 -16.14 26.73
CA SER A 2 -26.43 -16.30 27.24
C SER A 2 -25.49 -16.69 26.11
N SER A 3 -24.50 -15.85 25.79
CA SER A 3 -23.41 -16.25 24.92
C SER A 3 -22.60 -17.33 25.63
N GLU A 4 -22.70 -18.57 25.18
CA GLU A 4 -21.78 -19.64 25.54
C GLU A 4 -20.37 -19.19 25.17
N THR A 5 -19.62 -18.74 26.16
CA THR A 5 -18.18 -18.66 26.08
C THR A 5 -17.67 -20.09 26.13
N SER A 6 -17.50 -20.71 24.96
CA SER A 6 -16.75 -21.95 24.83
C SER A 6 -15.30 -21.67 25.26
N ASN A 7 -15.06 -21.81 26.56
CA ASN A 7 -13.76 -21.84 27.20
C ASN A 7 -13.04 -23.17 26.86
N THR A 8 -12.87 -23.48 25.58
CA THR A 8 -11.76 -24.31 25.15
C THR A 8 -10.58 -23.38 25.01
N SER A 9 -9.79 -23.26 26.08
CA SER A 9 -8.54 -22.50 26.08
C SER A 9 -7.56 -23.19 25.12
N GLU A 10 -7.68 -22.91 23.83
CA GLU A 10 -6.61 -23.24 22.88
C GLU A 10 -5.30 -22.69 23.45
N PRO A 11 -4.22 -23.50 23.44
CA PRO A 11 -2.95 -23.05 23.95
C PRO A 11 -2.53 -21.80 23.18
N LYS A 12 -2.13 -20.74 23.92
CA LYS A 12 -1.65 -19.50 23.32
C LYS A 12 -0.54 -19.82 22.32
N LEU A 13 -0.62 -19.20 21.15
CA LEU A 13 0.40 -19.36 20.12
C LEU A 13 1.74 -18.81 20.64
N ASP A 14 2.71 -19.68 20.88
CA ASP A 14 4.06 -19.29 21.28
C ASP A 14 4.94 -19.05 20.05
N LEU A 15 5.35 -17.80 19.87
CA LEU A 15 6.23 -17.35 18.78
C LEU A 15 7.70 -17.23 19.20
N ALA A 16 8.08 -17.63 20.42
CA ALA A 16 9.44 -17.49 20.92
C ALA A 16 10.49 -18.15 20.01
N LYS A 17 10.16 -19.30 19.41
CA LYS A 17 11.03 -20.00 18.44
C LYS A 17 11.34 -19.16 17.19
N TRP A 18 10.45 -18.22 16.85
CA TRP A 18 10.56 -17.35 15.67
C TRP A 18 11.07 -15.95 16.00
N ALA A 19 11.38 -15.65 17.27
CA ALA A 19 11.78 -14.31 17.69
C ALA A 19 13.03 -13.77 16.96
N LYS A 20 13.94 -14.66 16.55
CA LYS A 20 15.16 -14.30 15.81
C LYS A 20 14.95 -14.20 14.29
N LEU A 21 13.87 -14.76 13.75
CA LEU A 21 13.63 -14.84 12.32
C LEU A 21 13.60 -13.46 11.64
N PRO A 22 12.92 -12.42 12.18
CA PRO A 22 12.93 -11.10 11.55
C PRO A 22 14.34 -10.52 11.39
N ASN A 23 15.17 -10.63 12.43
CA ASN A 23 16.55 -10.13 12.38
C ASN A 23 17.41 -10.91 11.38
N GLN A 24 17.21 -12.22 11.26
CA GLN A 24 17.88 -13.05 10.26
C GLN A 24 17.47 -12.68 8.83
N LEU A 25 16.17 -12.43 8.60
CA LEU A 25 15.67 -11.99 7.30
C LEU A 25 16.17 -10.58 6.94
N ILE A 26 16.23 -9.66 7.91
CA ILE A 26 16.80 -8.33 7.72
C ILE A 26 18.29 -8.43 7.35
N LEU A 27 19.07 -9.26 8.06
CA LEU A 27 20.48 -9.46 7.77
C LEU A 27 20.68 -10.08 6.38
N GLY A 28 19.94 -11.14 6.06
CA GLY A 28 20.01 -11.80 4.75
C GLY A 28 19.62 -10.85 3.61
N GLY A 29 18.54 -10.10 3.78
CA GLY A 29 18.12 -9.07 2.83
C GLY A 29 19.17 -7.97 2.66
N GLY A 30 19.77 -7.50 3.76
CA GLY A 30 20.86 -6.51 3.72
C GLY A 30 22.08 -7.00 2.95
N ILE A 31 22.50 -8.26 3.15
CA ILE A 31 23.61 -8.87 2.40
C ILE A 31 23.28 -8.92 0.90
N LEU A 32 22.07 -9.36 0.53
CA LEU A 32 21.65 -9.41 -0.87
C LEU A 32 21.61 -8.03 -1.53
N LEU A 33 21.17 -7.00 -0.80
CA LEU A 33 21.20 -5.62 -1.27
C LEU A 33 22.63 -5.12 -1.51
N LEU A 34 23.57 -5.43 -0.60
CA LEU A 34 24.98 -5.07 -0.77
C LEU A 34 25.60 -5.79 -1.98
N ILE A 35 25.31 -7.07 -2.18
CA ILE A 35 25.75 -7.81 -3.36
C ILE A 35 25.17 -7.15 -4.63
N GLY A 36 23.88 -6.85 -4.68
CA GLY A 36 23.27 -6.18 -5.84
C GLY A 36 23.90 -4.83 -6.17
N LEU A 37 24.35 -4.07 -5.17
CA LEU A 37 24.98 -2.77 -5.36
C LEU A 37 26.45 -2.86 -5.79
N LEU A 38 27.21 -3.78 -5.18
CA LEU A 38 28.65 -3.91 -5.40
C LEU A 38 28.99 -4.53 -6.75
N PHE A 39 28.21 -5.51 -7.22
CA PHE A 39 28.46 -6.20 -8.49
C PHE A 39 27.90 -5.39 -9.67
N PRO A 40 28.74 -4.84 -10.58
CA PRO A 40 28.28 -3.93 -11.63
C PRO A 40 27.20 -4.50 -12.54
N GLY A 41 27.28 -5.79 -12.87
CA GLY A 41 26.30 -6.47 -13.73
C GLY A 41 24.90 -6.61 -13.12
N TRP A 42 24.74 -6.39 -11.81
CA TRP A 42 23.47 -6.58 -11.10
C TRP A 42 22.85 -5.25 -10.63
N ARG A 43 23.47 -4.10 -10.93
CA ARG A 43 23.01 -2.79 -10.43
C ARG A 43 21.63 -2.39 -10.94
N ASP A 44 21.35 -2.63 -12.23
CA ASP A 44 20.02 -2.32 -12.79
C ASP A 44 18.94 -3.19 -12.14
N GLN A 45 19.25 -4.47 -11.93
CA GLN A 45 18.36 -5.39 -11.21
C GLN A 45 18.13 -4.93 -9.77
N PHE A 46 19.18 -4.47 -9.08
CA PHE A 46 19.08 -3.91 -7.73
C PHE A 46 18.12 -2.71 -7.70
N TYR A 47 18.27 -1.76 -8.61
CA TYR A 47 17.45 -0.55 -8.66
C TYR A 47 15.95 -0.87 -8.81
N TYR A 48 15.58 -1.70 -9.79
CA TYR A 48 14.19 -2.05 -10.05
C TYR A 48 13.60 -2.99 -8.98
N SER A 49 14.40 -3.92 -8.45
CA SER A 49 13.96 -4.81 -7.36
C SER A 49 13.73 -4.03 -6.06
N TYR A 50 14.62 -3.08 -5.75
CA TYR A 50 14.49 -2.20 -4.59
C TYR A 50 13.23 -1.34 -4.69
N LEU A 51 13.00 -0.70 -5.85
CA LEU A 51 11.78 0.07 -6.08
C LEU A 51 10.52 -0.79 -5.93
N THR A 52 10.53 -2.01 -6.46
CA THR A 52 9.37 -2.93 -6.36
C THR A 52 9.08 -3.29 -4.89
N GLY A 53 10.10 -3.69 -4.13
CA GLY A 53 9.95 -4.00 -2.71
C GLY A 53 9.53 -2.77 -1.89
N PHE A 54 10.13 -1.62 -2.18
CA PHE A 54 9.79 -0.35 -1.54
C PHE A 54 8.30 0.00 -1.74
N MET A 55 7.81 -0.06 -2.98
CA MET A 55 6.41 0.25 -3.30
C MET A 55 5.46 -0.76 -2.62
N PHE A 56 5.83 -2.04 -2.53
CA PHE A 56 5.03 -3.02 -1.78
C PHE A 56 4.90 -2.67 -0.28
N PHE A 57 5.99 -2.33 0.40
CA PHE A 57 5.88 -1.96 1.83
C PHE A 57 5.22 -0.60 2.03
N LEU A 58 5.41 0.33 1.09
CA LEU A 58 4.72 1.61 1.09
C LEU A 58 3.20 1.41 0.96
N SER A 59 2.75 0.47 0.13
CA SER A 59 1.33 0.18 -0.04
C SER A 59 0.68 -0.28 1.28
N LEU A 60 1.40 -1.05 2.11
CA LEU A 60 0.93 -1.43 3.45
C LEU A 60 0.80 -0.22 4.39
N THR A 61 1.79 0.68 4.40
CA THR A 61 1.77 1.91 5.20
C THR A 61 0.62 2.83 4.78
N LEU A 62 0.48 3.09 3.48
CA LEU A 62 -0.56 3.97 2.94
C LEU A 62 -1.95 3.36 3.01
N GLY A 63 -2.09 2.05 2.79
CA GLY A 63 -3.35 1.34 3.00
C GLY A 63 -3.80 1.38 4.46
N SER A 64 -2.85 1.27 5.42
CA SER A 64 -3.17 1.40 6.85
C SER A 64 -3.57 2.82 7.21
N LEU A 65 -2.87 3.84 6.67
CA LEU A 65 -3.23 5.24 6.86
C LEU A 65 -4.65 5.52 6.32
N PHE A 66 -4.99 4.98 5.16
CA PHE A 66 -6.34 5.09 4.60
C PHE A 66 -7.39 4.44 5.52
N LEU A 67 -7.17 3.24 6.03
CA LEU A 67 -8.12 2.59 6.94
C LEU A 67 -8.32 3.37 8.25
N VAL A 68 -7.27 4.00 8.78
CA VAL A 68 -7.38 4.89 9.96
C VAL A 68 -8.19 6.15 9.62
N LEU A 69 -7.93 6.77 8.47
CA LEU A 69 -8.73 7.90 7.98
C LEU A 69 -10.20 7.53 7.81
N LEU A 70 -10.47 6.39 7.15
CA LEU A 70 -11.81 5.85 6.93
C LEU A 70 -12.54 5.60 8.25
N HIS A 71 -11.85 5.01 9.24
CA HIS A 71 -12.41 4.77 10.56
C HIS A 71 -12.97 6.04 11.19
N HIS A 72 -12.18 7.12 11.19
CA HIS A 72 -12.59 8.39 11.77
C HIS A 72 -13.54 9.19 10.88
N LEU A 73 -13.54 8.96 9.56
CA LEU A 73 -14.44 9.66 8.65
C LEU A 73 -15.89 9.15 8.77
N PHE A 74 -16.07 7.83 8.91
CA PHE A 74 -17.39 7.19 8.92
C PHE A 74 -17.81 6.65 10.30
N ASP A 75 -17.03 6.91 11.35
CA ASP A 75 -17.24 6.33 12.68
C ASP A 75 -17.38 4.79 12.62
N ALA A 76 -16.47 4.16 11.86
CA ALA A 76 -16.52 2.73 11.59
C ALA A 76 -16.16 1.91 12.83
N TYR A 77 -17.14 1.62 13.68
CA TYR A 77 -16.95 0.88 14.95
C TYR A 77 -16.29 -0.50 14.77
N TRP A 78 -16.51 -1.15 13.61
CA TRP A 78 -15.94 -2.46 13.30
C TRP A 78 -14.40 -2.44 13.14
N LEU A 79 -13.79 -1.27 12.87
CA LEU A 79 -12.33 -1.11 12.83
C LEU A 79 -11.71 -0.90 14.22
N VAL A 80 -12.49 -0.65 15.28
CA VAL A 80 -11.95 -0.32 16.61
C VAL A 80 -10.97 -1.37 17.15
N PRO A 81 -11.24 -2.69 17.08
CA PRO A 81 -10.31 -3.71 17.61
C PRO A 81 -8.96 -3.74 16.88
N VAL A 82 -8.93 -3.35 15.60
CA VAL A 82 -7.75 -3.40 14.74
C VAL A 82 -7.08 -2.04 14.54
N ARG A 83 -7.75 -0.95 14.93
CA ARG A 83 -7.32 0.44 14.73
C ARG A 83 -5.90 0.68 15.23
N ARG A 84 -5.57 0.19 16.43
CA ARG A 84 -4.28 0.50 17.08
C ARG A 84 -3.10 0.04 16.26
N PHE A 85 -3.09 -1.21 15.78
CA PHE A 85 -1.96 -1.68 14.98
C PHE A 85 -1.95 -1.07 13.57
N LEU A 86 -3.12 -0.70 13.02
CA LEU A 86 -3.18 0.08 11.78
C LEU A 86 -2.55 1.47 11.95
N GLU A 87 -2.80 2.15 13.07
CA GLU A 87 -2.10 3.41 13.42
C GLU A 87 -0.59 3.19 13.51
N HIS A 88 -0.14 2.08 14.11
CA HIS A 88 1.29 1.74 14.17
C HIS A 88 1.90 1.55 12.79
N ILE A 89 1.25 0.80 11.88
CA ILE A 89 1.74 0.58 10.52
C ILE A 89 1.73 1.88 9.71
N ALA A 90 0.68 2.71 9.87
CA ALA A 90 0.60 4.02 9.23
C ALA A 90 1.72 4.97 9.68
N CYS A 91 2.10 4.93 10.96
CA CYS A 91 3.19 5.73 11.52
C CYS A 91 4.60 5.27 11.08
N LEU A 92 4.71 4.22 10.25
CA LEU A 92 5.97 3.86 9.59
C LEU A 92 6.29 4.78 8.40
N ALA A 93 5.42 5.75 8.05
CA ALA A 93 5.67 6.71 6.98
C ALA A 93 7.05 7.41 7.04
N PRO A 94 7.59 7.84 8.20
CA PRO A 94 8.94 8.40 8.28
C PRO A 94 10.03 7.37 8.00
N THR A 95 9.85 6.13 8.47
CA THR A 95 10.77 5.02 8.18
C THR A 95 10.77 4.72 6.68
N MET A 96 9.60 4.75 6.03
CA MET A 96 9.51 4.65 4.58
C MET A 96 10.19 5.83 3.88
N GLY A 97 10.09 7.05 4.42
CA GLY A 97 10.84 8.20 3.92
C GLY A 97 12.37 8.00 3.98
N LEU A 98 12.88 7.41 5.05
CA LEU A 98 14.30 7.04 5.17
C LEU A 98 14.69 5.95 4.15
N LEU A 99 13.86 4.91 4.01
CA LEU A 99 14.06 3.85 3.02
C LEU A 99 13.86 4.34 1.57
N PHE A 100 13.31 5.53 1.35
CA PHE A 100 13.22 6.13 0.03
C PHE A 100 14.53 6.78 -0.41
N LEU A 101 15.47 7.06 0.51
CA LEU A 101 16.72 7.75 0.18
C LEU A 101 17.55 7.08 -0.95
N PRO A 102 17.71 5.74 -1.01
CA PRO A 102 18.37 5.11 -2.14
C PRO A 102 17.68 5.39 -3.48
N ILE A 103 16.35 5.42 -3.53
CA ILE A 103 15.59 5.75 -4.74
C ILE A 103 15.83 7.21 -5.14
N LEU A 104 15.90 8.11 -4.16
CA LEU A 104 16.17 9.53 -4.38
C LEU A 104 17.59 9.76 -4.94
N VAL A 105 18.60 9.09 -4.36
CA VAL A 105 20.01 9.20 -4.76
C VAL A 105 20.25 8.57 -6.14
N PHE A 106 19.67 7.40 -6.40
CA PHE A 106 19.82 6.68 -7.67
C PHE A 106 18.72 7.00 -8.69
N SER A 107 17.98 8.11 -8.50
CA SER A 107 16.80 8.43 -9.32
C SER A 107 17.13 8.51 -10.82
N SER A 108 18.28 9.11 -11.17
CA SER A 108 18.70 9.22 -12.58
C SER A 108 19.09 7.89 -13.22
N LYS A 109 19.26 6.80 -12.43
CA LYS A 109 19.50 5.44 -12.92
C LYS A 109 18.21 4.63 -13.01
N ILE A 110 17.25 4.91 -12.11
CA ILE A 110 15.94 4.25 -12.08
C ILE A 110 15.03 4.77 -13.21
N TYR A 111 15.03 6.09 -13.41
CA TYR A 111 14.08 6.78 -14.28
C TYR A 111 14.74 7.27 -15.57
N PRO A 112 14.49 6.63 -16.74
CA PRO A 112 15.19 6.95 -17.98
C PRO A 112 15.00 8.41 -18.46
N TRP A 113 13.84 8.99 -18.20
CA TRP A 113 13.52 10.37 -18.59
C TRP A 113 14.43 11.43 -17.93
N MET A 114 15.12 11.10 -16.82
CA MET A 114 16.02 12.04 -16.15
C MET A 114 17.34 12.28 -16.90
N SER A 115 17.65 11.48 -17.92
CA SER A 115 18.83 11.63 -18.78
C SER A 115 18.50 12.06 -20.21
N ILE A 116 17.22 12.11 -20.58
CA ILE A 116 16.76 12.51 -21.91
C ILE A 116 16.66 14.04 -21.96
N ASP A 117 17.09 14.66 -23.07
CA ASP A 117 16.82 16.08 -23.31
C ASP A 117 15.32 16.26 -23.63
N PRO A 118 14.55 17.00 -22.80
CA PRO A 118 13.13 17.21 -23.03
C PRO A 118 12.80 17.79 -24.41
N ASN A 119 13.69 18.53 -25.05
CA ASN A 119 13.42 19.12 -26.37
C ASN A 119 13.42 18.09 -27.50
N THR A 120 14.05 16.94 -27.28
CA THR A 120 14.15 15.84 -28.27
C THR A 120 13.00 14.84 -28.16
N ASP A 121 12.27 14.84 -27.05
CA ASP A 121 11.17 13.93 -26.76
C ASP A 121 9.89 14.72 -26.50
N HIS A 122 8.96 14.69 -27.46
CA HIS A 122 7.69 15.42 -27.36
C HIS A 122 6.88 15.04 -26.10
N ALA A 123 6.86 13.76 -25.73
CA ALA A 123 6.08 13.28 -24.59
C ALA A 123 6.65 13.78 -23.25
N LEU A 124 7.97 13.97 -23.18
CA LEU A 124 8.63 14.60 -22.05
C LEU A 124 8.47 16.12 -22.06
N HIS A 125 8.62 16.76 -23.23
CA HIS A 125 8.51 18.21 -23.39
C HIS A 125 7.20 18.76 -22.84
N VAL A 126 6.06 18.14 -23.20
CA VAL A 126 4.73 18.58 -22.75
C VAL A 126 4.50 18.37 -21.24
N LYS A 127 5.33 17.57 -20.59
CA LYS A 127 5.27 17.24 -19.15
C LYS A 127 6.37 17.92 -18.34
N VAL A 128 7.21 18.77 -18.93
CA VAL A 128 8.43 19.31 -18.29
C VAL A 128 8.18 20.03 -16.97
N ALA A 129 7.00 20.63 -16.79
CA ALA A 129 6.61 21.27 -15.54
C ALA A 129 6.59 20.28 -14.36
N LEU A 130 6.17 19.03 -14.61
CA LEU A 130 6.13 17.96 -13.62
C LEU A 130 7.38 17.07 -13.70
N PHE A 131 7.83 16.72 -14.91
CA PHE A 131 8.92 15.78 -15.16
C PHE A 131 10.25 16.50 -15.31
N ASN A 132 10.75 17.00 -14.18
CA ASN A 132 12.09 17.52 -14.02
C ASN A 132 12.66 17.06 -12.66
N LYS A 133 14.00 17.07 -12.52
CA LYS A 133 14.67 16.56 -11.31
C LYS A 133 14.26 17.32 -10.03
N PRO A 134 14.21 18.67 -10.01
CA PRO A 134 13.75 19.41 -8.84
C PRO A 134 12.32 19.04 -8.41
N ALA A 135 11.37 18.98 -9.36
CA ALA A 135 9.98 18.63 -9.08
C ALA A 135 9.86 17.22 -8.47
N PHE A 136 10.61 16.25 -9.01
CA PHE A 136 10.66 14.89 -8.46
C PHE A 136 11.16 14.88 -7.01
N TRP A 137 12.28 15.56 -6.71
CA TRP A 137 12.86 15.58 -5.36
C TRP A 137 12.00 16.32 -4.34
N ILE A 138 11.57 17.54 -4.67
CA ILE A 138 10.74 18.39 -3.78
C ILE A 138 9.41 17.68 -3.51
N THR A 139 8.76 17.17 -4.55
CA THR A 139 7.50 16.44 -4.38
C THR A 139 7.70 15.22 -3.50
N SER A 140 8.74 14.42 -3.76
CA SER A 140 8.98 13.21 -2.96
C SER A 140 9.14 13.51 -1.46
N ILE A 141 9.92 14.54 -1.12
CA ILE A 141 10.10 14.98 0.27
C ILE A 141 8.75 15.47 0.85
N LEU A 142 8.03 16.30 0.10
CA LEU A 142 6.75 16.86 0.54
C LEU A 142 5.72 15.75 0.82
N LEU A 143 5.65 14.72 -0.03
CA LEU A 143 4.74 13.59 0.15
C LEU A 143 4.99 12.87 1.48
N PHE A 144 6.25 12.54 1.80
CA PHE A 144 6.57 11.91 3.09
C PHE A 144 6.33 12.81 4.29
N VAL A 145 6.59 14.13 4.16
CA VAL A 145 6.27 15.09 5.22
C VAL A 145 4.76 15.14 5.49
N ILE A 146 3.94 15.16 4.44
CA ILE A 146 2.48 15.16 4.57
C ILE A 146 1.99 13.85 5.22
N TRP A 147 2.48 12.69 4.77
CA TRP A 147 2.06 11.41 5.34
C TRP A 147 2.53 11.22 6.78
N TRP A 148 3.74 11.68 7.12
CA TRP A 148 4.22 11.73 8.50
C TRP A 148 3.32 12.62 9.36
N TRP A 149 3.06 13.86 8.91
CA TRP A 149 2.20 14.78 9.64
C TRP A 149 0.81 14.20 9.88
N LEU A 150 0.19 13.61 8.85
CA LEU A 150 -1.16 13.07 8.93
C LEU A 150 -1.22 11.87 9.88
N SER A 151 -0.31 10.89 9.71
CA SER A 151 -0.26 9.68 10.54
C SER A 151 0.06 10.00 12.01
N ASN A 152 1.06 10.84 12.28
CA ASN A 152 1.43 11.21 13.64
C ASN A 152 0.36 12.08 14.32
N SER A 153 -0.32 12.97 13.58
CA SER A 153 -1.39 13.81 14.15
C SER A 153 -2.60 12.96 14.54
N LEU A 154 -3.00 11.99 13.71
CA LEU A 154 -4.04 11.02 14.04
C LEU A 154 -3.65 10.21 15.28
N ARG A 155 -2.45 9.64 15.31
CA ARG A 155 -1.97 8.85 16.45
C ARG A 155 -1.90 9.68 17.74
N LYS A 156 -1.44 10.93 17.67
CA LYS A 156 -1.37 11.84 18.84
C LYS A 156 -2.74 12.04 19.47
N HIS A 157 -3.77 12.34 18.67
CA HIS A 157 -5.13 12.50 19.20
C HIS A 157 -5.73 11.18 19.67
N SER A 158 -5.42 10.07 19.00
CA SER A 158 -5.84 8.73 19.40
C SER A 158 -5.30 8.34 20.79
N LEU A 159 -4.01 8.58 21.07
CA LEU A 159 -3.41 8.29 22.37
C LEU A 159 -3.91 9.24 23.47
N ALA A 160 -4.05 10.53 23.16
CA ALA A 160 -4.60 11.50 24.12
C ALA A 160 -6.06 11.19 24.50
N GLN A 161 -6.82 10.57 23.59
CA GLN A 161 -8.16 10.08 23.89
C GLN A 161 -8.15 8.94 24.91
N ASP A 162 -7.15 8.04 24.87
CA ASP A 162 -7.04 6.96 25.86
C ASP A 162 -6.69 7.50 27.25
N GLU A 163 -5.87 8.55 27.32
CA GLU A 163 -5.45 9.17 28.58
C GLU A 163 -6.57 9.99 29.24
N THR A 164 -7.31 10.78 28.44
CA THR A 164 -8.27 11.76 28.97
C THR A 164 -9.72 11.29 28.93
N GLY A 165 -10.07 10.36 28.03
CA GLY A 165 -11.45 9.98 27.75
C GLY A 165 -12.30 11.09 27.09
N ALA A 166 -11.71 12.23 26.74
CA ALA A 166 -12.45 13.40 26.28
C ALA A 166 -12.99 13.25 24.84
N ALA A 167 -14.27 13.56 24.64
CA ALA A 167 -14.91 13.54 23.31
C ALA A 167 -14.29 14.55 22.32
N SER A 168 -13.60 15.57 22.81
CA SER A 168 -12.89 16.56 21.99
C SER A 168 -11.86 15.93 21.05
N HIS A 169 -11.20 14.85 21.47
CA HIS A 169 -10.24 14.12 20.64
C HIS A 169 -10.92 13.37 19.49
N THR A 170 -12.07 12.75 19.71
CA THR A 170 -12.89 12.16 18.64
C THR A 170 -13.27 13.21 17.59
N HIS A 171 -13.71 14.40 18.03
CA HIS A 171 -14.03 15.49 17.10
C HIS A 171 -12.81 16.00 16.33
N ALA A 172 -11.64 16.08 16.98
CA ALA A 172 -10.39 16.46 16.33
C ALA A 172 -9.98 15.43 15.26
N LEU A 173 -10.11 14.13 15.56
CA LEU A 173 -9.83 13.04 14.63
C LEU A 173 -10.75 13.11 13.39
N ARG A 174 -12.06 13.35 13.57
CA ARG A 174 -13.01 13.57 12.46
C ARG A 174 -12.63 14.77 11.59
N LYS A 175 -12.30 15.89 12.24
CA LYS A 175 -11.88 17.14 11.55
C LYS A 175 -10.57 16.96 10.77
N LEU A 176 -9.68 16.09 11.24
CA LEU A 176 -8.44 15.76 10.53
C LEU A 176 -8.69 14.76 9.40
N ALA A 177 -9.57 13.77 9.61
CA ALA A 177 -9.85 12.71 8.65
C ALA A 177 -10.56 13.22 7.38
N ALA A 178 -11.50 14.15 7.50
CA ALA A 178 -12.26 14.68 6.37
C ALA A 178 -11.38 15.33 5.27
N PRO A 179 -10.55 16.34 5.56
CA PRO A 179 -9.56 16.82 4.59
C PRO A 179 -8.42 15.82 4.36
N GLY A 180 -8.10 15.00 5.37
CA GLY A 180 -7.04 14.00 5.30
C GLY A 180 -7.22 12.98 4.19
N VAL A 181 -8.45 12.50 3.95
CA VAL A 181 -8.77 11.60 2.83
C VAL A 181 -8.51 12.25 1.47
N ILE A 182 -8.86 13.52 1.31
CA ILE A 182 -8.65 14.26 0.07
C ILE A 182 -7.15 14.45 -0.17
N ILE A 183 -6.43 14.92 0.85
CA ILE A 183 -4.97 15.07 0.82
C ILE A 183 -4.30 13.74 0.49
N PHE A 184 -4.74 12.65 1.13
CA PHE A 184 -4.25 11.30 0.88
C PHE A 184 -4.45 10.89 -0.59
N ALA A 185 -5.63 11.11 -1.16
CA ALA A 185 -5.91 10.74 -2.55
C ALA A 185 -4.99 11.45 -3.55
N PHE A 186 -4.79 12.76 -3.38
CA PHE A 186 -3.89 13.54 -4.24
C PHE A 186 -2.43 13.14 -4.06
N THR A 187 -1.98 12.98 -2.82
CA THR A 187 -0.59 12.65 -2.50
C THR A 187 -0.21 11.24 -2.94
N LEU A 188 -1.08 10.24 -2.73
CA LEU A 188 -0.87 8.88 -3.24
C LEU A 188 -0.78 8.86 -4.76
N THR A 189 -1.71 9.53 -5.43
CA THR A 189 -1.73 9.60 -6.90
C THR A 189 -0.44 10.25 -7.43
N LEU A 190 -0.03 11.36 -6.84
CA LEU A 190 1.19 12.06 -7.23
C LEU A 190 2.45 11.21 -7.02
N GLY A 191 2.55 10.52 -5.88
CA GLY A 191 3.66 9.61 -5.57
C GLY A 191 3.76 8.49 -6.60
N VAL A 192 2.65 7.83 -6.93
CA VAL A 192 2.63 6.73 -7.90
C VAL A 192 2.91 7.20 -9.32
N ILE A 193 2.49 8.42 -9.68
CA ILE A 193 2.84 9.04 -10.97
C ILE A 193 4.35 9.22 -11.07
N PHE A 194 4.99 9.75 -10.03
CA PHE A 194 6.43 9.97 -10.04
C PHE A 194 7.23 8.68 -9.92
N TRP A 195 6.83 7.74 -9.06
CA TRP A 195 7.69 6.62 -8.67
C TRP A 195 7.46 5.34 -9.47
N MET A 196 6.28 5.18 -10.08
CA MET A 196 5.98 3.99 -10.87
C MET A 196 5.63 4.34 -12.31
N LYS A 197 4.66 5.25 -12.52
CA LYS A 197 4.20 5.58 -13.87
C LYS A 197 5.33 6.19 -14.72
N SER A 198 6.13 7.05 -14.10
CA SER A 198 7.20 7.76 -14.81
C SER A 198 8.32 6.85 -15.34
N LEU A 199 8.42 5.58 -14.91
CA LEU A 199 9.34 4.60 -15.51
C LEU A 199 9.12 4.47 -17.03
N GLU A 200 7.88 4.69 -17.48
CA GLU A 200 7.48 4.77 -18.88
C GLU A 200 6.84 6.14 -19.11
N HIS A 201 7.66 7.21 -19.15
CA HIS A 201 7.20 8.60 -19.17
C HIS A 201 6.28 8.96 -20.36
N GLN A 202 6.42 8.25 -21.46
CA GLN A 202 5.56 8.34 -22.64
C GLN A 202 4.12 7.87 -22.37
N TRP A 203 3.95 6.86 -21.51
CA TRP A 203 2.65 6.31 -21.16
C TRP A 203 1.90 7.18 -20.14
N PHE A 204 0.57 7.19 -20.23
CA PHE A 204 -0.28 7.84 -19.25
C PHE A 204 -1.57 7.06 -19.03
N SER A 205 -2.13 7.23 -17.83
CA SER A 205 -3.44 6.71 -17.46
C SER A 205 -3.93 7.48 -16.24
N THR A 206 -5.13 8.02 -16.31
CA THR A 206 -5.80 8.69 -15.17
C THR A 206 -6.10 7.71 -14.04
N MET A 207 -6.41 6.45 -14.37
CA MET A 207 -6.77 5.41 -13.42
C MET A 207 -5.58 4.88 -12.58
N TYR A 208 -4.33 5.23 -12.92
CA TYR A 208 -3.15 4.56 -12.36
C TYR A 208 -2.94 4.86 -10.87
N GLY A 209 -3.36 6.03 -10.38
CA GLY A 209 -3.38 6.32 -8.94
C GLY A 209 -4.38 5.44 -8.19
N VAL A 210 -5.59 5.27 -8.74
CA VAL A 210 -6.65 4.43 -8.17
C VAL A 210 -6.26 2.96 -8.19
N TYR A 211 -5.54 2.52 -9.23
CA TYR A 211 -4.97 1.17 -9.33
C TYR A 211 -4.09 0.85 -8.13
N TYR A 212 -3.11 1.71 -7.82
CA TYR A 212 -2.22 1.50 -6.69
C TYR A 212 -2.94 1.65 -5.34
N PHE A 213 -3.90 2.56 -5.24
CA PHE A 213 -4.75 2.69 -4.06
C PHE A 213 -5.54 1.40 -3.78
N ALA A 214 -6.23 0.86 -4.78
CA ALA A 214 -7.00 -0.37 -4.65
C ALA A 214 -6.10 -1.53 -4.18
N ALA A 215 -4.92 -1.69 -4.80
CA ALA A 215 -3.93 -2.68 -4.40
C ALA A 215 -3.43 -2.49 -2.96
N SER A 216 -3.19 -1.23 -2.56
CA SER A 216 -2.72 -0.88 -1.22
C SER A 216 -3.72 -1.28 -0.15
N VAL A 217 -4.99 -0.93 -0.32
CA VAL A 217 -6.03 -1.29 0.64
C VAL A 217 -6.29 -2.79 0.63
N TRP A 218 -6.27 -3.44 -0.54
CA TRP A 218 -6.43 -4.89 -0.67
C TRP A 218 -5.37 -5.66 0.14
N VAL A 219 -4.07 -5.35 -0.05
CA VAL A 219 -3.00 -6.05 0.68
C VAL A 219 -3.00 -5.71 2.17
N THR A 220 -3.36 -4.48 2.53
CA THR A 220 -3.51 -4.09 3.94
C THR A 220 -4.64 -4.86 4.62
N LEU A 221 -5.78 -5.10 3.96
CA LEU A 221 -6.89 -5.85 4.53
C LEU A 221 -6.54 -7.32 4.75
N ALA A 222 -5.87 -7.96 3.79
CA ALA A 222 -5.33 -9.31 3.97
C ALA A 222 -4.34 -9.37 5.15
N THR A 223 -3.43 -8.40 5.23
CA THR A 223 -2.46 -8.28 6.33
C THR A 223 -3.16 -8.05 7.66
N THR A 224 -4.19 -7.21 7.70
CA THR A 224 -5.01 -6.92 8.88
C THR A 224 -5.69 -8.19 9.38
N TYR A 225 -6.25 -8.99 8.48
CA TYR A 225 -6.88 -10.26 8.83
C TYR A 225 -5.88 -11.23 9.49
N VAL A 226 -4.71 -11.43 8.87
CA VAL A 226 -3.66 -12.32 9.39
C VAL A 226 -3.10 -11.81 10.72
N LEU A 227 -2.81 -10.52 10.83
CA LEU A 227 -2.32 -9.92 12.07
C LEU A 227 -3.35 -10.03 13.19
N THR A 228 -4.63 -9.83 12.90
CA THR A 228 -5.72 -9.98 13.86
C THR A 228 -5.76 -11.43 14.38
N ALA A 229 -5.68 -12.42 13.50
CA ALA A 229 -5.62 -13.84 13.87
C ALA A 229 -4.41 -14.17 14.76
N ILE A 230 -3.21 -13.68 14.42
CA ILE A 230 -2.00 -13.91 15.21
C ILE A 230 -2.10 -13.23 16.58
N LEU A 231 -2.55 -11.97 16.62
CA LEU A 231 -2.68 -11.20 17.86
C LEU A 231 -3.80 -11.71 18.77
N GLN A 232 -4.86 -12.29 18.19
CA GLN A 232 -5.89 -12.99 18.95
C GLN A 232 -5.32 -14.28 19.58
N ARG A 233 -4.63 -15.12 18.80
CA ARG A 233 -4.06 -16.39 19.29
C ARG A 233 -2.90 -16.23 20.28
N THR A 234 -2.17 -15.12 20.23
CA THR A 234 -1.15 -14.77 21.24
C THR A 234 -1.77 -14.14 22.50
N GLY A 235 -3.06 -13.77 22.46
CA GLY A 235 -3.81 -13.22 23.58
C GLY A 235 -3.81 -11.69 23.70
N HIS A 236 -3.11 -10.96 22.83
CA HIS A 236 -3.04 -9.48 22.87
C HIS A 236 -4.36 -8.82 22.49
N LEU A 237 -5.09 -9.40 21.53
CA LEU A 237 -6.38 -8.89 21.06
C LEU A 237 -7.57 -9.82 21.39
N ALA A 238 -7.32 -10.95 22.08
CA ALA A 238 -8.35 -11.91 22.45
C ALA A 238 -9.58 -11.30 23.17
N PRO A 239 -9.43 -10.31 24.07
CA PRO A 239 -10.59 -9.74 24.75
C PRO A 239 -11.50 -8.86 23.89
N VAL A 240 -11.02 -8.37 22.74
CA VAL A 240 -11.69 -7.34 21.94
C VAL A 240 -12.08 -7.80 20.53
N VAL A 241 -11.42 -8.84 20.00
CA VAL A 241 -11.70 -9.39 18.67
C VAL A 241 -12.85 -10.39 18.77
N THR A 242 -13.82 -10.22 17.89
CA THR A 242 -15.00 -11.09 17.78
C THR A 242 -15.10 -11.68 16.37
N ASN A 243 -16.01 -12.65 16.17
CA ASN A 243 -16.29 -13.18 14.83
C ASN A 243 -16.76 -12.07 13.86
N ASN A 244 -17.45 -11.05 14.37
CA ASN A 244 -17.86 -9.89 13.56
C ASN A 244 -16.64 -9.11 13.06
N THR A 245 -15.57 -8.98 13.85
CA THR A 245 -14.33 -8.32 13.40
C THR A 245 -13.74 -8.99 12.16
N TYR A 246 -13.72 -10.33 12.12
CA TYR A 246 -13.28 -11.08 10.94
C TYR A 246 -14.25 -10.96 9.77
N LYS A 247 -15.55 -11.05 10.05
CA LYS A 247 -16.59 -10.90 9.02
C LYS A 247 -16.54 -9.53 8.36
N ASP A 248 -16.41 -8.45 9.13
CA ASP A 248 -16.38 -7.08 8.61
C ASP A 248 -15.08 -6.82 7.82
N THR A 249 -13.94 -7.28 8.34
CA THR A 249 -12.65 -7.21 7.63
C THR A 249 -12.68 -8.02 6.33
N GLY A 250 -13.23 -9.23 6.37
CA GLY A 250 -13.40 -10.11 5.20
C GLY A 250 -14.37 -9.53 4.17
N THR A 251 -15.46 -8.90 4.61
CA THR A 251 -16.43 -8.23 3.73
C THR A 251 -15.79 -7.07 2.99
N LEU A 252 -15.00 -6.23 3.69
CA LEU A 252 -14.28 -5.16 3.04
C LEU A 252 -13.17 -5.69 2.12
N PHE A 253 -12.48 -6.77 2.52
CA PHE A 253 -11.46 -7.41 1.69
C PHE A 253 -12.05 -7.97 0.39
N PHE A 254 -13.22 -8.60 0.46
CA PHE A 254 -13.98 -9.02 -0.71
C PHE A 254 -14.41 -7.84 -1.58
N ALA A 255 -14.95 -6.77 -0.98
CA ALA A 255 -15.32 -5.56 -1.71
C ALA A 255 -14.11 -4.96 -2.45
N PHE A 256 -12.95 -4.89 -1.82
CA PHE A 256 -11.72 -4.43 -2.47
C PHE A 256 -11.16 -5.43 -3.49
N THR A 257 -11.44 -6.72 -3.37
CA THR A 257 -11.10 -7.73 -4.39
C THR A 257 -11.89 -7.47 -5.68
N VAL A 258 -13.19 -7.20 -5.56
CA VAL A 258 -14.05 -6.83 -6.70
C VAL A 258 -13.66 -5.46 -7.25
N PHE A 259 -13.43 -4.47 -6.38
CA PHE A 259 -13.00 -3.12 -6.78
C PHE A 259 -11.66 -3.15 -7.52
N TYR A 260 -10.68 -3.90 -7.03
CA TYR A 260 -9.40 -4.10 -7.68
C TYR A 260 -9.57 -4.67 -9.10
N ALA A 261 -10.35 -5.74 -9.24
CA ALA A 261 -10.62 -6.36 -10.54
C ALA A 261 -11.34 -5.39 -11.49
N TYR A 262 -12.31 -4.62 -11.00
CA TYR A 262 -12.99 -3.59 -11.77
C TYR A 262 -12.00 -2.53 -12.30
N ILE A 263 -11.11 -2.02 -11.45
CA ILE A 263 -10.14 -1.00 -11.84
C ILE A 263 -9.14 -1.53 -12.88
N HIS A 264 -8.62 -2.73 -12.67
CA HIS A 264 -7.72 -3.41 -13.61
C HIS A 264 -8.39 -3.67 -14.95
N PHE A 265 -9.58 -4.29 -14.93
CA PHE A 265 -10.31 -4.61 -16.14
C PHE A 265 -10.71 -3.34 -16.90
N SER A 266 -11.19 -2.31 -16.21
CA SER A 266 -11.58 -1.04 -16.86
C SER A 266 -10.40 -0.36 -17.53
N GLN A 267 -9.23 -0.31 -16.88
CA GLN A 267 -8.03 0.24 -17.50
C GLN A 267 -7.58 -0.57 -18.72
N TYR A 268 -7.57 -1.90 -18.62
CA TYR A 268 -7.22 -2.79 -19.72
C TYR A 268 -8.19 -2.63 -20.89
N PHE A 269 -9.49 -2.78 -20.61
CA PHE A 269 -10.55 -2.74 -21.60
C PHE A 269 -10.56 -1.44 -22.38
N LEU A 270 -10.46 -0.29 -21.70
CA LEU A 270 -10.46 1.01 -22.38
C LEU A 270 -9.23 1.20 -23.28
N ILE A 271 -8.03 0.90 -22.78
CA ILE A 271 -6.80 1.04 -23.56
C ILE A 271 -6.79 0.08 -24.74
N TRP A 272 -7.17 -1.18 -24.51
CA TRP A 272 -7.19 -2.20 -25.55
C TRP A 272 -8.24 -1.93 -26.62
N ASN A 273 -9.41 -1.43 -26.24
CA ASN A 273 -10.49 -1.13 -27.17
C ASN A 273 -10.21 0.12 -28.01
N ALA A 274 -9.64 1.16 -27.41
CA ALA A 274 -9.23 2.37 -28.14
C ALA A 274 -8.02 2.12 -29.06
N ALA A 275 -7.16 1.16 -28.69
CA ALA A 275 -6.00 0.71 -29.47
C ALA A 275 -5.06 1.84 -29.91
N ILE A 276 -4.96 2.90 -29.10
CA ILE A 276 -4.05 4.03 -29.34
C ILE A 276 -2.62 3.55 -29.09
N PRO A 277 -1.68 3.66 -30.04
CA PRO A 277 -0.32 3.11 -29.90
C PRO A 277 0.43 3.58 -28.65
N GLU A 278 0.29 4.87 -28.33
CA GLU A 278 0.91 5.55 -27.19
C GLU A 278 0.47 4.99 -25.83
N GLU A 279 -0.68 4.32 -25.77
CA GLU A 279 -1.20 3.70 -24.55
C GLU A 279 -1.07 2.17 -24.58
N THR A 280 -1.31 1.58 -25.75
CA THR A 280 -1.42 0.12 -25.94
C THR A 280 -0.10 -0.60 -25.75
N PHE A 281 1.02 0.04 -26.10
CA PHE A 281 2.36 -0.58 -26.00
C PHE A 281 2.67 -1.10 -24.58
N TRP A 282 2.11 -0.44 -23.54
CA TRP A 282 2.32 -0.80 -22.15
C TRP A 282 1.75 -2.18 -21.81
N TYR A 283 0.60 -2.52 -22.39
CA TYR A 283 0.00 -3.86 -22.28
C TYR A 283 0.65 -4.87 -23.19
N VAL A 284 1.02 -4.49 -24.42
CA VAL A 284 1.75 -5.38 -25.34
C VAL A 284 3.04 -5.89 -24.68
N LYS A 285 3.82 -5.02 -24.02
CA LYS A 285 5.02 -5.45 -23.26
C LYS A 285 4.68 -6.47 -22.15
N ARG A 286 3.50 -6.37 -21.53
CA ARG A 286 3.05 -7.17 -20.38
C ARG A 286 2.26 -8.42 -20.75
N GLU A 287 1.88 -8.58 -22.00
CA GLU A 287 1.28 -9.80 -22.54
C GLU A 287 2.30 -10.70 -23.26
N ASN A 288 3.59 -10.35 -23.21
CA ASN A 288 4.67 -11.09 -23.83
C ASN A 288 5.57 -11.80 -22.80
N GLY A 289 6.09 -12.97 -23.17
CA GLY A 289 7.03 -13.75 -22.36
C GLY A 289 6.49 -14.08 -20.96
N ILE A 290 7.34 -13.95 -19.94
CA ILE A 290 7.00 -14.27 -18.54
C ILE A 290 5.89 -13.36 -17.97
N TRP A 291 5.72 -12.15 -18.51
CA TRP A 291 4.70 -11.20 -18.05
C TRP A 291 3.29 -11.68 -18.33
N LYS A 292 3.09 -12.45 -19.41
CA LYS A 292 1.79 -13.07 -19.72
C LYS A 292 1.35 -14.03 -18.60
N SER A 293 2.27 -14.86 -18.14
CA SER A 293 2.02 -15.78 -17.03
C SER A 293 1.71 -15.03 -15.73
N LEU A 294 2.41 -13.93 -15.46
CA LEU A 294 2.10 -13.05 -14.33
C LEU A 294 0.73 -12.38 -14.48
N GLY A 295 0.33 -12.01 -15.70
CA GLY A 295 -1.01 -11.52 -16.00
C GLY A 295 -2.10 -12.54 -15.63
N TYR A 296 -1.92 -13.80 -16.01
CA TYR A 296 -2.82 -14.87 -15.59
C TYR A 296 -2.81 -15.09 -14.07
N LEU A 297 -1.65 -15.00 -13.42
CA LEU A 297 -1.59 -15.08 -11.96
C LEU A 297 -2.35 -13.93 -11.28
N ILE A 298 -2.31 -12.72 -11.84
CA ILE A 298 -3.10 -11.60 -11.32
C ILE A 298 -4.59 -11.88 -11.52
N ILE A 299 -5.01 -12.31 -12.71
CA ILE A 299 -6.42 -12.60 -12.99
C ILE A 299 -6.95 -13.72 -12.09
N PHE A 300 -6.27 -14.86 -12.03
CA PHE A 300 -6.76 -16.02 -11.29
C PHE A 300 -6.43 -15.96 -9.80
N GLY A 301 -5.20 -15.58 -9.45
CA GLY A 301 -4.72 -15.57 -8.06
C GLY A 301 -5.16 -14.33 -7.28
N HIS A 302 -5.22 -13.15 -7.89
CA HIS A 302 -5.62 -11.92 -7.20
C HIS A 302 -7.14 -11.71 -7.23
N PHE A 303 -7.83 -12.14 -8.29
CA PHE A 303 -9.30 -11.98 -8.38
C PHE A 303 -10.04 -13.30 -8.16
N PHE A 304 -9.97 -14.27 -9.08
CA PHE A 304 -10.89 -15.42 -9.05
C PHE A 304 -10.79 -16.26 -7.77
N VAL A 305 -9.58 -16.60 -7.32
CA VAL A 305 -9.37 -17.39 -6.10
C VAL A 305 -9.95 -16.69 -4.87
N PRO A 306 -9.55 -15.45 -4.52
CA PRO A 306 -10.12 -14.77 -3.35
C PRO A 306 -11.62 -14.46 -3.52
N PHE A 307 -12.08 -14.14 -4.73
CA PHE A 307 -13.50 -13.92 -5.01
C PHE A 307 -14.32 -15.17 -4.68
N LEU A 308 -13.95 -16.34 -5.23
CA LEU A 308 -14.67 -17.59 -4.99
C LEU A 308 -14.54 -18.06 -3.54
N ALA A 309 -13.36 -17.91 -2.93
CA ALA A 309 -13.11 -18.30 -1.55
C ALA A 309 -13.95 -17.50 -0.54
N MET A 310 -14.19 -16.21 -0.82
CA MET A 310 -14.95 -15.31 0.07
C MET A 310 -16.44 -15.16 -0.30
N LEU A 311 -16.90 -15.79 -1.39
CA LEU A 311 -18.30 -15.70 -1.82
C LEU A 311 -19.27 -16.38 -0.86
N ARG A 312 -18.82 -17.43 -0.16
CA ARG A 312 -19.64 -18.20 0.77
C ARG A 312 -19.79 -17.43 2.08
N ILE A 313 -21.04 -17.23 2.51
CA ILE A 313 -21.38 -16.46 3.73
C ILE A 313 -21.42 -17.35 4.97
N ASP A 314 -21.27 -18.67 4.82
CA ASP A 314 -21.53 -19.67 5.86
C ASP A 314 -20.69 -19.40 7.12
N VAL A 315 -21.37 -18.80 8.10
CA VAL A 315 -21.11 -18.77 9.53
C VAL A 315 -21.92 -19.89 10.15
#